data_AF-A0A7Y7Y6I2-F1
#
_entry.id   AF-A0A7Y7Y6I2-F1
#
_cell.length_a   1.000
_cell.length_b   1.000
_cell.length_c   1.000
_cell.angle_alpha   90.00
_cell.angle_beta   90.00
_cell.angle_gamma   90.00
#
_symmetry.space_group_name_H-M   'P 1'
#
loop_
_entity.id
_entity.type
_entity.pdbx_description
1 polymer ?
#
loop_
_entity_poly.entity_id
_entity_poly.type
_entity_poly.pdbx_seq_one_letter_code
_entity_poly.pdbx_strand_id
1 'polypeptide(L)'
;IRDAGVDVEVVALPEPAVVGTQAVASGELSQFLAALQAESSAMVLLVDGLEAGEIHRPESGELALRLFDVLGTIHASVGELTTERDGLAMTVDALRGEVEALKKSALTPPADEAGDIAALKAKLDEAKVQYRANASKESLERLVVELSA
;
A
#
# COMPACT_ATOMS: atom_id res chain seq x y z
N ILE A 1 103.49 20.72 -27.48
CA ILE A 1 102.08 20.28 -27.61
C ILE A 1 102.08 19.14 -28.62
N ARG A 2 101.97 17.89 -28.16
CA ARG A 2 101.72 16.71 -29.00
C ARG A 2 100.38 16.16 -28.53
N ASP A 3 99.40 16.27 -29.39
CA ASP A 3 98.01 15.92 -29.13
C ASP A 3 97.88 14.40 -29.10
N ALA A 4 97.49 13.85 -27.95
CA ALA A 4 97.17 12.43 -27.81
C ALA A 4 95.65 12.29 -27.92
N GLY A 5 95.14 12.17 -29.14
CA GLY A 5 93.73 11.92 -29.40
C GLY A 5 93.36 10.50 -28.97
N VAL A 6 92.40 10.38 -28.04
CA VAL A 6 91.77 9.11 -27.68
C VAL A 6 90.62 8.88 -28.65
N ASP A 7 90.64 7.75 -29.38
CA ASP A 7 89.50 7.32 -30.18
C ASP A 7 88.42 6.77 -29.25
N VAL A 8 87.24 7.41 -29.28
CA VAL A 8 86.05 7.01 -28.52
C VAL A 8 85.04 6.44 -29.51
N GLU A 9 84.81 5.12 -29.43
CA GLU A 9 83.72 4.47 -30.16
C GLU A 9 82.45 4.47 -29.29
N VAL A 10 81.38 5.06 -29.81
CA VAL A 10 80.10 5.14 -29.12
C VAL A 10 79.32 3.85 -29.35
N VAL A 11 79.34 2.95 -28.37
CA VAL A 11 78.51 1.74 -28.39
C VAL A 11 77.07 2.14 -28.07
N ALA A 12 76.18 2.00 -29.05
CA ALA A 12 74.75 2.22 -28.85
C ALA A 12 74.19 1.21 -27.85
N LEU A 13 73.58 1.71 -26.78
CA LEU A 13 72.85 0.88 -25.82
C LEU A 13 71.58 0.30 -26.48
N PRO A 14 71.18 -0.94 -26.13
CA PRO A 14 69.92 -1.52 -26.62
C PRO A 14 68.75 -0.62 -26.23
N GLU A 15 67.80 -0.43 -27.15
CA GLU A 15 66.60 0.37 -26.88
C GLU A 15 65.85 -0.17 -25.66
N PRO A 16 65.31 0.70 -24.78
CA PRO A 16 64.53 0.25 -23.64
C PRO A 16 63.28 -0.48 -24.14
N ALA A 17 63.19 -1.77 -23.82
CA ALA A 17 61.98 -2.54 -24.07
C ALA A 17 60.84 -1.93 -23.27
N VAL A 18 59.87 -1.33 -23.97
CA VAL A 18 58.62 -0.86 -23.37
C VAL A 18 57.82 -2.10 -22.99
N VAL A 19 57.92 -2.53 -21.73
CA VAL A 19 57.09 -3.60 -21.19
C VAL A 19 55.65 -3.09 -21.15
N GLY A 20 54.87 -3.46 -22.17
CA GLY A 20 53.50 -3.02 -22.35
C GLY A 20 52.56 -3.55 -21.27
N THR A 21 52.40 -2.80 -20.19
CA THR A 21 51.25 -2.92 -19.26
C THR A 21 50.03 -2.15 -19.77
N GLN A 22 50.15 -1.39 -20.86
CA GLN A 22 49.12 -0.48 -21.36
C GLN A 22 47.98 -1.17 -22.13
N ALA A 23 48.24 -2.32 -22.76
CA ALA A 23 47.23 -3.03 -23.56
C ALA A 23 46.19 -3.79 -22.71
N VAL A 24 46.61 -4.40 -21.59
CA VAL A 24 45.71 -5.14 -20.69
C VAL A 24 44.82 -4.19 -19.90
N ALA A 25 45.37 -3.07 -19.41
CA ALA A 25 44.61 -2.02 -18.72
C ALA A 25 43.55 -1.35 -19.62
N SER A 26 43.81 -1.23 -20.93
CA SER A 26 42.85 -0.65 -21.88
C SER A 26 41.66 -1.58 -22.15
N GLY A 27 41.86 -2.89 -22.15
CA GLY A 27 40.80 -3.88 -22.40
C GLY A 27 39.84 -4.02 -21.21
N GLU A 28 40.38 -4.17 -20.00
CA GLU A 28 39.58 -4.26 -18.77
C GLU A 28 38.79 -2.97 -18.51
N LEU A 29 39.41 -1.81 -18.71
CA LEU A 29 38.72 -0.52 -18.57
C LEU A 29 37.58 -0.37 -19.58
N SER A 30 37.79 -0.82 -20.82
CA SER A 30 36.76 -0.77 -21.88
C SER A 30 35.59 -1.70 -21.56
N GLN A 31 35.85 -2.88 -21.01
CA GLN A 31 34.80 -3.80 -20.52
C GLN A 31 34.04 -3.20 -19.35
N PHE A 32 34.74 -2.58 -18.40
CA PHE A 32 34.10 -1.92 -17.26
C PHE A 32 33.21 -0.74 -17.71
N LEU A 33 33.68 0.08 -18.65
CA LEU A 33 32.88 1.16 -19.21
C LEU A 33 31.65 0.64 -19.95
N ALA A 34 31.78 -0.43 -20.73
CA ALA A 34 30.64 -1.06 -21.40
C ALA A 34 29.62 -1.60 -20.41
N ALA A 35 30.06 -2.26 -19.33
CA ALA A 35 29.19 -2.74 -18.27
C ALA A 35 28.48 -1.59 -17.53
N LEU A 36 29.22 -0.52 -17.21
CA LEU A 36 28.64 0.67 -16.57
C LEU A 36 27.62 1.37 -17.47
N GLN A 37 27.89 1.46 -18.78
CA GLN A 37 26.96 2.03 -19.74
C GLN A 37 25.70 1.18 -19.86
N ALA A 38 25.83 -0.15 -19.91
CA ALA A 38 24.70 -1.07 -19.91
C ALA A 38 23.85 -0.94 -18.63
N GLU A 39 24.48 -0.84 -17.46
CA GLU A 39 23.81 -0.58 -16.18
C GLU A 39 23.05 0.75 -16.20
N SER A 40 23.71 1.83 -16.66
CA SER A 40 23.07 3.15 -16.73
C SER A 40 21.89 3.16 -17.69
N SER A 41 21.99 2.52 -18.86
CA SER A 41 20.88 2.44 -19.82
C SER A 41 19.71 1.62 -19.26
N ALA A 42 20.00 0.52 -18.56
CA ALA A 42 18.98 -0.28 -17.89
C ALA A 42 18.26 0.50 -16.78
N MET A 43 18.99 1.30 -16.00
CA MET A 43 18.42 2.19 -14.98
C MET A 43 17.53 3.27 -15.58
N VAL A 44 17.93 3.89 -16.70
CA VAL A 44 17.08 4.86 -17.42
C VAL A 44 15.78 4.21 -17.88
N LEU A 45 15.85 3.01 -18.46
CA LEU A 45 14.65 2.26 -18.87
C LEU A 45 13.68 2.03 -17.70
N LEU A 46 14.20 1.71 -16.52
CA LEU A 46 13.36 1.57 -15.32
C LEU A 46 12.71 2.89 -14.95
N VAL A 47 13.47 3.98 -14.88
CA VAL A 47 12.95 5.30 -14.52
C VAL A 47 11.85 5.74 -15.49
N ASP A 48 12.10 5.65 -16.80
CA ASP A 48 11.13 5.98 -17.84
C ASP A 48 9.86 5.13 -17.71
N GLY A 49 10.03 3.82 -17.41
CA GLY A 49 8.91 2.92 -17.14
C GLY A 49 8.10 3.28 -15.90
N LEU A 50 8.76 3.69 -14.81
CA LEU A 50 8.07 4.19 -13.61
C LEU A 50 7.26 5.45 -13.92
N GLU A 51 7.82 6.39 -14.69
CA GLU A 51 7.14 7.62 -15.07
C GLU A 51 5.94 7.36 -15.99
N ALA A 52 6.06 6.39 -16.90
CA ALA A 52 4.98 5.95 -17.77
C ALA A 52 3.92 5.09 -17.05
N GLY A 53 4.24 4.56 -15.87
CA GLY A 53 3.39 3.63 -15.11
C GLY A 53 3.46 2.17 -15.58
N GLU A 54 4.38 1.83 -16.47
CA GLU A 54 4.61 0.48 -16.98
C GLU A 54 6.10 0.16 -16.99
N ILE A 55 6.52 -0.69 -16.06
CA ILE A 55 7.94 -1.05 -15.88
C ILE A 55 8.23 -2.34 -16.63
N HIS A 56 9.24 -2.31 -17.51
CA HIS A 56 9.72 -3.49 -18.23
C HIS A 56 10.98 -4.04 -17.55
N ARG A 57 11.15 -5.36 -17.60
CA ARG A 57 12.36 -6.02 -17.07
C ARG A 57 13.56 -5.63 -17.94
N PRO A 58 14.64 -5.08 -17.36
CA PRO A 58 15.87 -4.81 -18.10
C PRO A 58 16.54 -6.10 -18.58
N GLU A 59 17.26 -6.04 -19.70
CA GLU A 59 18.00 -7.20 -20.25
C GLU A 59 19.40 -7.38 -19.62
N SER A 60 19.94 -6.32 -19.02
CA SER A 60 21.28 -6.26 -18.44
C SER A 60 21.33 -5.30 -17.25
N GLY A 61 22.44 -5.30 -16.53
CA GLY A 61 22.65 -4.47 -15.35
C GLY A 61 22.19 -5.19 -14.08
N GLU A 62 23.12 -5.49 -13.19
CA GLU A 62 22.86 -6.25 -11.97
C GLU A 62 21.99 -5.45 -11.00
N LEU A 63 22.27 -4.15 -10.84
CA LEU A 63 21.52 -3.29 -9.94
C LEU A 63 20.12 -3.02 -10.50
N ALA A 64 20.01 -2.78 -11.81
CA ALA A 64 18.74 -2.59 -12.49
C ALA A 64 17.85 -3.83 -12.36
N LEU A 65 18.39 -5.04 -12.59
CA LEU A 65 17.64 -6.29 -12.41
C LEU A 65 17.16 -6.47 -10.96
N ARG A 66 18.04 -6.24 -9.98
CA ARG A 66 17.67 -6.32 -8.57
C ARG A 66 16.62 -5.28 -8.19
N LEU A 67 16.74 -4.06 -8.70
CA LEU A 67 15.76 -3.00 -8.47
C LEU A 67 14.41 -3.37 -9.08
N PHE A 68 14.39 -3.94 -10.28
CA PHE A 68 13.17 -4.45 -10.91
C PHE A 68 12.46 -5.49 -10.03
N ASP A 69 13.19 -6.48 -9.50
CA ASP A 69 12.59 -7.52 -8.66
C ASP A 69 12.01 -6.95 -7.34
N VAL A 70 12.70 -5.99 -6.72
CA VAL A 70 12.21 -5.28 -5.51
C VAL A 70 10.98 -4.43 -5.84
N LEU A 71 10.99 -3.69 -6.95
CA LEU A 71 9.84 -2.90 -7.40
C LEU A 71 8.64 -3.80 -7.71
N GLY A 72 8.86 -4.97 -8.30
CA GLY A 72 7.82 -5.97 -8.53
C GLY A 72 7.19 -6.46 -7.22
N THR A 73 8.00 -6.67 -6.18
CA THR A 73 7.50 -7.01 -4.84
C THR A 73 6.64 -5.88 -4.26
N ILE A 74 7.09 -4.62 -4.36
CA ILE A 74 6.32 -3.45 -3.90
C ILE A 74 4.99 -3.34 -4.66
N HIS A 75 5.03 -3.50 -5.99
CA HIS A 75 3.84 -3.42 -6.83
C HIS A 75 2.80 -4.48 -6.42
N ALA A 76 3.24 -5.72 -6.18
CA ALA A 76 2.37 -6.79 -5.69
C ALA A 76 1.74 -6.43 -4.33
N SER A 77 2.54 -5.97 -3.36
CA SER A 77 2.02 -5.56 -2.04
C SER A 77 1.04 -4.38 -2.12
N VAL A 78 1.26 -3.41 -3.01
CA VAL A 78 0.31 -2.31 -3.24
C VAL A 78 -0.99 -2.82 -3.86
N GLY A 79 -0.91 -3.80 -4.77
CA GLY A 79 -2.10 -4.48 -5.32
C GLY A 79 -2.92 -5.19 -4.25
N GLU A 80 -2.28 -5.92 -3.35
CA GLU A 80 -2.92 -6.56 -2.19
C GLU A 80 -3.59 -5.52 -1.28
N LEU A 81 -2.86 -4.46 -0.91
CA LEU A 81 -3.39 -3.39 -0.05
C LEU A 81 -4.58 -2.66 -0.69
N THR A 82 -4.55 -2.47 -2.01
CA THR A 82 -5.67 -1.89 -2.77
C THR A 82 -6.91 -2.77 -2.68
N THR A 83 -6.72 -4.09 -2.83
CA THR A 83 -7.80 -5.07 -2.71
C THR A 83 -8.40 -5.09 -1.30
N GLU A 84 -7.56 -5.10 -0.27
CA GLU A 84 -8.01 -5.05 1.14
C GLU A 84 -8.76 -3.76 1.45
N ARG A 85 -8.23 -2.61 1.01
CA ARG A 85 -8.89 -1.30 1.17
C ARG A 85 -10.28 -1.32 0.55
N ASP A 86 -10.41 -1.85 -0.66
CA ASP A 86 -11.69 -1.88 -1.37
C ASP A 86 -12.69 -2.82 -0.68
N GLY A 87 -12.22 -3.98 -0.21
CA GLY A 87 -13.04 -4.88 0.62
C GLY A 87 -13.51 -4.25 1.93
N LEU A 88 -12.64 -3.47 2.58
CA LEU A 88 -13.00 -2.73 3.80
C LEU A 88 -14.00 -1.62 3.51
N ALA A 89 -13.85 -0.89 2.40
CA ALA A 89 -14.80 0.15 1.98
C ALA A 89 -16.20 -0.44 1.78
N MET A 90 -16.31 -1.60 1.11
CA MET A 90 -17.58 -2.32 0.95
C MET A 90 -18.19 -2.73 2.30
N THR A 91 -17.36 -3.23 3.23
CA THR A 91 -17.80 -3.63 4.57
C THR A 91 -18.33 -2.44 5.37
N VAL A 92 -17.63 -1.30 5.31
CA VAL A 92 -18.05 -0.06 5.97
C VAL A 92 -19.39 0.42 5.42
N ASP A 93 -19.60 0.38 4.12
CA ASP A 93 -20.86 0.81 3.51
C ASP A 93 -22.02 -0.14 3.85
N ALA A 94 -21.76 -1.45 3.89
CA ALA A 94 -22.75 -2.44 4.37
C ALA A 94 -23.14 -2.16 5.83
N LEU A 95 -22.16 -1.96 6.70
CA LEU A 95 -22.41 -1.72 8.12
C LEU A 95 -23.13 -0.39 8.37
N ARG A 96 -22.83 0.65 7.60
CA ARG A 96 -23.59 1.91 7.62
C ARG A 96 -25.06 1.68 7.25
N GLY A 97 -25.33 0.85 6.22
CA GLY A 97 -26.69 0.46 5.84
C GLY A 97 -27.44 -0.26 6.97
N GLU A 98 -26.78 -1.22 7.62
CA GLU A 98 -27.34 -1.94 8.77
C GLU A 98 -27.62 -1.02 9.95
N VAL A 99 -26.71 -0.11 10.27
CA VAL A 99 -26.89 0.89 11.33
C VAL A 99 -28.09 1.79 11.06
N GLU A 100 -28.26 2.27 9.83
CA GLU A 100 -29.42 3.09 9.46
C GLU A 100 -30.74 2.29 9.51
N ALA A 101 -30.73 1.00 9.14
CA ALA A 101 -31.87 0.12 9.30
C ALA A 101 -32.24 -0.08 10.78
N LEU A 102 -31.25 -0.34 11.64
CA LEU A 102 -31.41 -0.48 13.09
C LEU A 102 -31.95 0.80 13.72
N LYS A 103 -31.42 1.97 13.35
CA LYS A 103 -31.94 3.27 13.83
C LYS A 103 -33.41 3.46 13.46
N LYS A 104 -33.80 3.17 12.21
CA LYS A 104 -35.20 3.25 11.78
C LYS A 104 -36.09 2.28 12.57
N SER A 105 -35.61 1.06 12.80
CA SER A 105 -36.32 0.07 13.62
C SER A 105 -36.46 0.53 15.07
N ALA A 106 -35.45 1.17 15.65
CA ALA A 106 -35.50 1.64 17.04
C ALA A 106 -36.42 2.85 17.23
N LEU A 107 -36.60 3.67 16.20
CA LEU A 107 -37.51 4.83 16.21
C LEU A 107 -38.98 4.45 15.98
N THR A 108 -39.23 3.24 15.51
CA THR A 108 -40.59 2.74 15.29
C THR A 108 -40.95 1.82 16.46
N PRO A 109 -41.92 2.19 17.32
CA PRO A 109 -42.39 1.27 18.35
C PRO A 109 -42.82 -0.04 17.68
N PRO A 110 -42.49 -1.22 18.23
CA PRO A 110 -43.01 -2.48 17.72
C PRO A 110 -44.53 -2.36 17.51
N ALA A 111 -45.03 -2.82 16.36
CA ALA A 111 -46.42 -2.62 15.98
C ALA A 111 -47.43 -3.11 17.04
N ASP A 112 -47.06 -4.13 17.82
CA ASP A 112 -47.83 -4.64 18.95
C ASP A 112 -47.84 -3.69 20.17
N GLU A 113 -46.81 -2.88 20.38
CA GLU A 113 -46.71 -2.06 21.59
C GLU A 113 -47.74 -0.93 21.62
N ALA A 114 -48.03 -0.32 20.46
CA ALA A 114 -49.10 0.67 20.36
C ALA A 114 -50.50 0.06 20.59
N GLY A 115 -50.73 -1.16 20.09
CA GLY A 115 -51.96 -1.91 20.32
C GLY A 115 -52.13 -2.34 21.77
N ASP A 116 -51.06 -2.84 22.38
CA ASP A 116 -51.03 -3.24 23.80
C ASP A 116 -51.26 -2.05 24.73
N ILE A 117 -50.62 -0.91 24.48
CA ILE A 117 -50.84 0.32 25.26
C ILE A 117 -52.30 0.76 25.14
N ALA A 118 -52.91 0.70 23.96
CA ALA A 118 -54.32 1.03 23.78
C ALA A 118 -55.23 0.06 24.54
N ALA A 119 -54.94 -1.24 24.51
CA ALA A 119 -55.69 -2.26 25.23
C ALA A 119 -55.57 -2.10 26.77
N LEU A 120 -54.38 -1.79 27.28
CA LEU A 120 -54.14 -1.53 28.71
C LEU A 120 -54.87 -0.26 29.17
N LYS A 121 -54.84 0.81 28.37
CA LYS A 121 -55.59 2.04 28.65
C LYS A 121 -57.09 1.79 28.67
N ALA A 122 -57.63 1.04 27.71
CA ALA A 122 -59.05 0.70 27.67
C ALA A 122 -59.51 -0.06 28.93
N LYS A 123 -58.70 -1.00 29.44
CA LYS A 123 -58.98 -1.71 30.71
C LYS A 123 -58.99 -0.76 31.91
N LEU A 124 -58.03 0.16 31.98
CA LEU A 124 -57.97 1.16 33.06
C LEU A 124 -59.12 2.16 32.96
N ASP A 125 -59.53 2.56 31.75
CA ASP A 125 -60.68 3.43 31.52
C ASP A 125 -62.00 2.78 31.93
N GLU A 126 -62.20 1.49 31.60
CA GLU A 126 -63.35 0.69 32.04
C GLU A 126 -63.42 0.61 33.57
N ALA A 127 -62.26 0.48 34.22
CA ALA A 127 -62.11 0.49 35.67
C ALA A 127 -62.09 1.89 36.31
N LYS A 128 -62.17 2.97 35.50
CA LYS A 128 -62.08 4.38 35.93
C LYS A 128 -60.82 4.73 36.71
N VAL A 129 -59.70 4.06 36.42
CA VAL A 129 -58.39 4.34 37.02
C VAL A 129 -57.70 5.47 36.26
N GLN A 130 -57.22 6.47 36.99
CA GLN A 130 -56.45 7.58 36.42
C GLN A 130 -55.03 7.14 36.05
N TYR A 131 -54.58 7.47 34.84
CA TYR A 131 -53.21 7.28 34.38
C TYR A 131 -52.72 8.50 33.60
N ARG A 132 -51.40 8.63 33.43
CA ARG A 132 -50.81 9.70 32.61
C ARG A 132 -50.96 9.35 31.13
N ALA A 133 -51.37 10.31 30.30
CA ALA A 133 -51.56 10.09 28.86
C ALA A 133 -50.32 9.54 28.13
N ASN A 134 -49.13 9.91 28.62
CA ASN A 134 -47.80 9.49 28.16
C ASN A 134 -47.13 8.44 29.08
N ALA A 135 -47.91 7.68 29.87
CA ALA A 135 -47.37 6.57 30.65
C ALA A 135 -46.77 5.50 29.74
N SER A 136 -45.64 4.91 30.14
CA SER A 136 -45.02 3.77 29.46
C SER A 136 -45.88 2.51 29.62
N LYS A 137 -45.74 1.55 28.70
CA LYS A 137 -46.43 0.24 28.74
C LYS A 137 -46.29 -0.43 30.11
N GLU A 138 -45.06 -0.51 30.63
CA GLU A 138 -44.74 -1.12 31.92
C GLU A 138 -45.45 -0.44 33.11
N SER A 139 -45.64 0.88 33.05
CA SER A 139 -46.38 1.61 34.08
C SER A 139 -47.88 1.32 34.03
N LEU A 140 -48.45 1.14 32.83
CA LEU A 140 -49.85 0.77 32.64
C LEU A 140 -50.09 -0.68 33.08
N GLU A 141 -49.17 -1.59 32.78
CA GLU A 141 -49.22 -2.99 33.22
C GLU A 141 -49.26 -3.11 34.75
N ARG A 142 -48.42 -2.34 35.47
CA ARG A 142 -48.46 -2.32 36.95
C ARG A 142 -49.83 -1.92 37.48
N LEU A 143 -50.44 -0.86 36.93
CA LEU A 143 -51.77 -0.41 37.34
C LEU A 143 -52.85 -1.46 37.08
N VAL A 144 -52.76 -2.18 35.96
CA VAL A 144 -53.70 -3.28 35.64
C VAL A 144 -53.50 -4.47 36.58
N VAL A 145 -52.26 -4.80 36.94
CA VAL A 145 -51.95 -5.85 37.93
C VAL A 145 -52.50 -5.46 39.31
N GLU A 146 -52.29 -4.22 39.74
CA GLU A 146 -52.84 -3.68 40.99
C GLU A 146 -54.37 -3.66 41.01
N LEU A 147 -55.02 -3.45 39.87
CA LEU A 147 -56.48 -3.54 39.76
C LEU A 147 -56.99 -5.00 39.92
N SER A 148 -56.15 -5.97 39.57
CA SER A 148 -56.49 -7.40 39.59
C SER A 148 -56.09 -8.09 40.90
N ALA A 149 -55.44 -7.35 41.81
CA ALA A 149 -55.00 -7.79 43.13
C ALA A 149 -56.03 -7.44 44.20
#